data_AF-A0A4U9HK13-F1
#
_entry.id   AF-A0A4U9HK13-F1
#
_cell.length_a   1.000
_cell.length_b   1.000
_cell.length_c   1.000
_cell.angle_alpha   90.00
_cell.angle_beta   90.00
_cell.angle_gamma   90.00
#
_symmetry.space_group_name_H-M   'P 1'
#
loop_
_entity.id
_entity.type
_entity.pdbx_description
1 polymer ?
#
loop_
_entity_poly.entity_id
_entity_poly.type
_entity_poly.pdbx_seq_one_letter_code
_entity_poly.pdbx_strand_id
1 'polypeptide(L)' 'MQEPLPPAHAFWRHPAVTMTPHIAAITLPEQAMDRVAQNILALEAGEAPTGIVDIHRGY' A
#
# COMPACT_ATOMS: atom_id res chain seq x y z
N MET A 1 -13.51 -7.66 -0.93
CA MET A 1 -12.44 -7.34 -1.90
C MET A 1 -11.83 -8.66 -2.32
N GLN A 2 -11.91 -9.02 -3.60
CA GLN A 2 -11.33 -10.27 -4.09
C GLN A 2 -10.32 -9.93 -5.17
N GLU A 3 -9.08 -10.34 -4.93
CA GLU A 3 -7.98 -10.24 -5.89
C GLU A 3 -7.36 -11.64 -6.07
N PRO A 4 -7.05 -12.06 -7.32
CA PRO A 4 -7.39 -11.37 -8.56
C PRO A 4 -8.91 -11.31 -8.80
N LEU A 5 -9.37 -10.35 -9.59
CA LEU A 5 -10.80 -10.23 -9.90
C LEU A 5 -11.27 -11.50 -10.64
N PRO A 6 -12.40 -12.12 -10.23
CA PRO A 6 -12.91 -13.32 -10.90
C PRO A 6 -13.04 -13.13 -12.43
N PRO A 7 -12.64 -14.12 -13.25
CA PRO A 7 -12.70 -13.99 -14.71
C PRO A 7 -14.11 -13.76 -15.29
N ALA A 8 -15.14 -14.21 -14.57
CA ALA A 8 -16.55 -14.01 -14.95
C ALA A 8 -17.09 -12.61 -14.60
N HIS A 9 -16.30 -11.74 -13.96
CA HIS A 9 -16.78 -10.43 -13.53
C HIS A 9 -17.08 -9.51 -14.72
N ALA A 10 -18.22 -8.80 -14.67
CA ALA A 10 -18.71 -7.97 -15.78
C ALA A 10 -17.73 -6.86 -16.20
N PHE A 11 -16.94 -6.34 -15.27
CA PHE A 11 -15.94 -5.29 -15.54
C PHE A 11 -14.89 -5.70 -16.58
N TRP A 12 -14.62 -6.99 -16.77
CA TRP A 12 -13.71 -7.44 -17.84
C TRP A 12 -14.21 -7.11 -19.25
N ARG A 13 -15.54 -6.95 -19.44
CA ARG A 13 -16.16 -6.74 -20.76
C ARG A 13 -16.93 -5.43 -20.88
N HIS A 14 -16.95 -4.61 -19.82
CA HIS A 14 -17.75 -3.40 -19.81
C HIS A 14 -17.08 -2.29 -20.62
N PRO A 15 -17.74 -1.70 -21.64
CA PRO A 15 -17.08 -0.83 -22.64
C PRO A 15 -16.56 0.49 -22.06
N ALA A 16 -17.11 0.95 -20.93
CA ALA A 16 -16.68 2.18 -20.25
C ALA A 16 -15.78 1.93 -19.03
N VAL A 17 -15.26 0.71 -18.85
CA VAL A 17 -14.37 0.37 -17.72
C VAL A 17 -12.99 0.00 -18.26
N THR A 18 -11.96 0.64 -17.71
CA THR A 18 -10.57 0.24 -17.88
C THR A 18 -10.04 -0.22 -16.53
N MET A 19 -9.40 -1.39 -16.51
CA MET A 19 -8.92 -2.00 -15.27
C MET A 19 -7.41 -2.20 -15.31
N THR A 20 -6.74 -1.88 -14.21
CA THR A 20 -5.35 -2.20 -13.94
C THR A 20 -5.29 -3.22 -12.79
N PRO A 21 -4.40 -4.23 -12.85
CA PRO A 21 -4.37 -5.31 -11.87
C PRO A 21 -3.68 -4.91 -10.55
N HIS A 22 -4.22 -3.90 -9.86
CA HIS A 22 -3.66 -3.38 -8.61
C HIS A 22 -2.18 -2.94 -8.74
N ILE A 23 -1.89 -2.21 -9.82
CA ILE A 23 -0.53 -1.70 -10.12
C ILE A 23 -0.48 -0.17 -10.20
N ALA A 24 -1.44 0.52 -9.58
CA ALA A 24 -1.50 1.98 -9.62
C ALA A 24 -0.28 2.64 -8.93
N ALA A 25 0.20 2.04 -7.84
CA ALA A 25 1.39 2.46 -7.13
C ALA A 25 2.07 1.24 -6.49
N ILE A 26 3.17 0.78 -7.09
CA ILE A 26 3.98 -0.27 -6.49
C ILE A 26 4.92 0.34 -5.45
N THR A 27 5.14 -0.38 -4.35
CA THR A 27 6.17 0.00 -3.38
C THR A 27 7.54 -0.13 -4.02
N LEU A 28 8.32 0.94 -3.99
CA LEU A 28 9.72 0.94 -4.44
C LEU A 28 10.61 0.40 -3.31
N PRO A 29 11.24 -0.77 -3.45
CA PRO A 29 11.92 -1.43 -2.33
C PRO A 29 13.01 -0.58 -1.68
N GLU A 30 13.85 0.08 -2.47
CA GLU A 30 14.95 0.91 -1.96
C GLU A 30 14.43 2.06 -1.07
N GLN A 31 13.45 2.82 -1.56
CA GLN A 31 12.86 3.92 -0.81
C GLN A 31 12.08 3.45 0.43
N ALA A 32 11.43 2.28 0.34
CA ALA A 32 10.76 1.68 1.49
C ALA A 32 11.76 1.25 2.57
N MET A 33 12.91 0.69 2.17
CA MET A 33 13.97 0.32 3.10
C MET A 33 14.61 1.54 3.76
N ASP A 34 14.83 2.63 3.02
CA ASP A 34 15.29 3.90 3.60
C ASP A 34 14.34 4.37 4.71
N ARG A 35 13.03 4.28 4.47
CA ARG A 35 12.00 4.67 5.45
C ARG A 35 11.99 3.78 6.69
N VAL A 36 12.13 2.47 6.51
CA VAL A 36 12.20 1.51 7.62
C VAL A 36 13.44 1.78 8.47
N ALA A 37 14.61 1.92 7.84
CA ALA A 37 15.86 2.18 8.55
C ALA A 37 15.80 3.50 9.34
N GLN A 38 15.28 4.57 8.75
CA GLN A 38 15.08 5.85 9.44
C GLN A 38 14.18 5.73 10.68
N ASN A 39 13.07 5.01 10.56
CA ASN A 39 12.15 4.81 11.69
C ASN A 39 12.77 3.95 12.81
N ILE A 40 13.61 2.97 12.47
CA ILE A 40 14.36 2.19 13.47
C ILE A 40 15.32 3.10 14.24
N LEU A 41 16.12 3.91 13.54
CA LEU A 41 17.06 4.83 14.17
C LEU A 41 16.37 5.86 15.08
N ALA A 42 15.21 6.39 14.64
CA ALA A 42 14.41 7.30 15.45
C ALA A 42 13.95 6.62 16.75
N LEU A 43 13.44 5.39 16.67
CA LEU A 43 13.02 4.62 17.84
C LEU A 43 14.19 4.35 18.80
N GLU A 44 15.36 3.97 18.28
CA GLU A 44 16.56 3.73 19.08
C GLU A 44 17.07 5.01 19.78
N ALA A 45 16.86 6.18 19.17
CA ALA A 45 17.16 7.48 19.75
C ALA A 45 16.10 7.97 20.76
N GLY A 46 15.00 7.23 20.95
CA GLY A 46 13.86 7.65 21.78
C GLY A 46 12.97 8.70 21.12
N GLU A 47 13.11 8.90 19.82
CA GLU A 47 12.27 9.78 19.00
C GLU A 47 11.05 9.05 18.46
N ALA A 48 10.01 9.81 18.11
CA ALA A 48 8.83 9.23 17.49
C ALA A 48 9.08 8.92 16.01
N PRO A 49 8.84 7.68 15.54
CA PRO A 49 8.91 7.35 14.13
C PRO A 49 7.76 8.02 13.37
N THR A 50 7.90 8.06 12.07
CA THR A 50 6.91 8.69 11.18
C THR A 50 5.99 7.63 10.55
N GLY A 51 4.76 8.03 10.20
CA GLY A 51 3.79 7.11 9.60
C GLY A 51 3.11 6.17 10.59
N ILE A 52 2.93 6.59 11.85
CA ILE A 52 2.22 5.81 12.87
C ILE A 52 0.74 5.74 12.50
N VAL A 53 0.21 4.52 12.42
CA VAL A 53 -1.21 4.23 12.16
C VAL A 53 -2.03 4.37 13.44
N ASP A 54 -3.18 5.02 13.37
CA ASP A 54 -4.16 5.02 14.46
C ASP A 54 -5.09 3.80 14.31
N ILE A 55 -4.89 2.80 15.17
CA ILE A 55 -5.65 1.54 15.13
C ILE A 55 -7.13 1.70 15.46
N HIS A 56 -7.52 2.76 16.19
CA HIS A 56 -8.94 3.02 16.50
C HIS A 56 -9.64 3.72 15.34
N ARG A 57 -8.91 4.56 14.62
CA ARG A 57 -9.39 5.21 13.40
C ARG A 57 -9.41 4.25 12.21
N GLY A 58 -8.51 3.27 12.19
CA GLY A 58 -8.39 2.24 11.15
C GLY A 58 -7.51 2.64 9.95
N TYR A 59 -6.75 3.74 10.06
CA TYR A 59 -5.76 4.21 9.08
C TYR A 59 -4.77 5.20 9.68
#